data_AF-A0A2H9RM02-F1
#
_entry.id   AF-A0A2H9RM02-F1
#
_cell.length_a   1.000
_cell.length_b   1.000
_cell.length_c   1.000
_cell.angle_alpha   90.00
_cell.angle_beta   90.00
_cell.angle_gamma   90.00
#
_symmetry.space_group_name_H-M   'P 1'
#
loop_
_entity.id
_entity.type
_entity.pdbx_description
1 polymer ?
#
loop_
_entity_poly.entity_id
_entity_poly.type
_entity_poly.pdbx_seq_one_letter_code
_entity_poly.pdbx_strand_id
1 'polypeptide(L)'
;MKEYITKLSKELFELKIKIEKELSSGNKTNENLYQLINKSINFLKQKRTGAPISKKLQIYKYFEKMYGISNLFLIDISKEARAVYTNVSENEFQILQIFLEVYESHKKYEKRGGYNKY
;
A
#
# COMPACT_ATOMS: atom_id res chain seq x y z
N MET A 1 22.32 -10.23 7.93
CA MET A 1 20.86 -10.35 7.73
C MET A 1 20.37 -8.97 7.31
N LYS A 2 19.54 -8.85 6.26
CA LYS A 2 19.03 -7.54 5.83
C LYS A 2 17.95 -7.05 6.80
N GLU A 3 18.03 -5.78 7.18
CA GLU A 3 17.02 -5.06 7.96
C GLU A 3 15.92 -4.55 7.01
N TYR A 4 14.67 -4.69 7.43
CA TYR A 4 13.51 -4.21 6.68
C TYR A 4 12.88 -3.03 7.40
N ILE A 5 12.78 -1.89 6.73
CA ILE A 5 12.25 -0.66 7.28
C ILE A 5 10.98 -0.29 6.51
N THR A 6 9.83 -0.30 7.19
CA THR A 6 8.57 0.09 6.59
C THR A 6 8.43 1.60 6.51
N LYS A 7 8.06 2.12 5.33
CA LYS A 7 7.77 3.53 5.07
C LYS A 7 6.44 3.67 4.31
N LEU A 8 5.90 4.87 4.28
CA LEU A 8 4.76 5.23 3.43
C LEU A 8 5.26 6.11 2.28
N SER A 9 4.62 6.03 1.12
CA SER A 9 4.76 7.03 0.06
C SER A 9 4.37 8.41 0.60
N LYS A 10 4.84 9.46 -0.07
CA LYS A 10 4.53 10.83 0.32
C LYS A 10 3.01 11.05 0.37
N GLU A 11 2.30 10.61 -0.67
CA GLU A 11 0.85 10.76 -0.78
C GLU A 11 0.11 10.00 0.32
N LEU A 12 0.53 8.77 0.63
CA LEU A 12 -0.11 7.96 1.66
C LEU A 12 0.20 8.47 3.07
N PHE A 13 1.40 9.02 3.30
CA PHE A 13 1.75 9.67 4.55
C PHE A 13 0.90 10.92 4.79
N GLU A 14 0.81 11.81 3.81
CA GLU A 14 -0.02 13.03 3.88
C GLU A 14 -1.50 12.69 4.09
N LEU A 15 -2.01 11.66 3.39
CA LEU A 15 -3.36 11.14 3.59
C LEU A 15 -3.57 10.63 5.02
N LYS A 16 -2.65 9.84 5.56
CA LYS A 16 -2.73 9.33 6.94
C LYS A 16 -2.78 10.48 7.94
N ILE A 17 -1.92 11.49 7.81
CA ILE A 17 -1.91 12.67 8.69
C ILE A 17 -3.24 13.44 8.60
N LYS A 18 -3.80 13.60 7.40
CA LYS A 18 -5.11 14.24 7.23
C LYS A 18 -6.20 13.48 7.98
N ILE A 19 -6.25 12.15 7.81
CA ILE A 19 -7.25 11.31 8.48
C ILE A 19 -7.08 11.37 10.00
N GLU A 20 -5.85 11.38 10.52
CA GLU A 20 -5.61 11.52 11.97
C GLU A 20 -6.16 12.83 12.54
N LYS A 21 -6.05 13.93 11.81
CA LYS A 21 -6.66 15.21 12.19
C LYS A 21 -8.19 15.12 12.21
N GLU A 22 -8.78 14.52 11.19
CA GLU A 22 -10.24 14.31 11.12
C GLU A 22 -10.75 13.47 12.30
N LEU A 23 -10.07 12.36 12.60
CA LEU A 23 -10.42 11.50 13.73
C LEU A 23 -10.27 12.23 15.08
N SER A 24 -9.22 13.05 15.23
CA SER A 24 -9.00 13.85 16.43
C SER A 24 -10.07 14.93 16.63
N SER A 25 -10.68 15.42 15.56
CA SER A 25 -11.85 16.32 15.62
C SER A 25 -13.19 15.59 15.71
N GLY A 26 -13.19 14.26 15.92
CA GLY A 26 -14.40 13.44 16.05
C GLY A 26 -15.05 13.02 14.72
N ASN A 27 -14.46 13.39 13.57
CA ASN A 27 -14.94 12.97 12.26
C ASN A 27 -14.44 11.56 11.93
N LYS A 28 -15.36 10.58 11.94
CA LYS A 28 -15.07 9.17 11.71
C LYS A 28 -15.20 8.70 10.26
N THR A 29 -15.41 9.59 9.29
CA THR A 29 -15.62 9.21 7.89
C THR A 29 -14.53 8.30 7.34
N ASN A 30 -13.27 8.49 7.74
CA ASN A 30 -12.12 7.73 7.25
C ASN A 30 -11.52 6.76 8.27
N GLU A 31 -12.25 6.41 9.33
CA GLU A 31 -11.78 5.50 10.39
C GLU A 31 -11.37 4.13 9.83
N ASN A 32 -12.17 3.57 8.92
CA ASN A 32 -11.88 2.27 8.32
C ASN A 32 -10.58 2.29 7.50
N LEU A 33 -10.40 3.29 6.63
CA LEU A 33 -9.18 3.46 5.85
C LEU A 33 -7.95 3.61 6.76
N TYR A 34 -8.06 4.39 7.84
CA TYR A 34 -7.01 4.52 8.84
C TYR A 34 -6.62 3.17 9.47
N GLN A 35 -7.61 2.37 9.88
CA GLN A 35 -7.37 1.05 10.42
C GLN A 35 -6.70 0.11 9.41
N LEU A 36 -7.09 0.16 8.13
CA LEU A 36 -6.47 -0.64 7.08
C LEU A 36 -5.02 -0.26 6.82
N ILE A 37 -4.69 1.04 6.83
CA ILE A 37 -3.31 1.52 6.74
C ILE A 37 -2.48 0.95 7.90
N ASN A 38 -2.97 1.06 9.14
CA ASN A 38 -2.26 0.55 10.31
C ASN A 38 -2.12 -0.98 10.30
N LYS A 39 -3.15 -1.72 9.86
CA LYS A 39 -3.07 -3.18 9.67
C LYS A 39 -2.00 -3.55 8.65
N SER A 40 -1.89 -2.80 7.56
CA SER A 40 -0.88 -3.02 6.53
C SER A 40 0.54 -2.80 7.07
N ILE A 41 0.75 -1.70 7.81
CA ILE A 41 2.04 -1.41 8.47
C ILE A 41 2.41 -2.55 9.44
N ASN A 42 1.46 -2.97 10.28
CA ASN A 42 1.70 -4.03 11.25
C ASN A 42 2.00 -5.38 10.58
N PHE A 43 1.37 -5.68 9.43
CA PHE A 43 1.65 -6.89 8.67
C PHE A 43 3.14 -7.00 8.29
N LEU A 44 3.74 -5.93 7.77
CA LEU A 44 5.16 -5.93 7.42
C LEU A 44 6.08 -5.92 8.65
N LYS A 45 5.70 -5.21 9.73
CA LYS A 45 6.44 -5.24 11.01
C LYS A 45 6.52 -6.64 11.62
N GLN A 46 5.53 -7.49 11.37
CA GLN A 46 5.53 -8.91 11.76
C GLN A 46 6.40 -9.78 10.84
N LYS A 47 7.22 -9.19 9.97
CA LYS A 47 8.08 -9.87 8.99
C LYS A 47 7.30 -10.76 8.01
N ARG A 48 6.02 -10.45 7.78
CA ARG A 48 5.21 -11.11 6.75
C ARG A 48 5.46 -10.45 5.40
N THR A 49 5.19 -11.18 4.31
CA THR A 49 5.40 -10.71 2.94
C THR A 49 4.10 -10.81 2.14
N GLY A 50 3.87 -9.82 1.28
CA GLY A 50 2.79 -9.85 0.29
C GLY A 50 3.11 -10.74 -0.90
N ALA A 51 2.09 -11.02 -1.71
CA ALA A 51 2.24 -11.77 -2.96
C ALA A 51 2.77 -10.83 -4.06
N PRO A 52 3.71 -11.28 -4.92
CA PRO A 52 4.19 -10.45 -6.03
C PRO A 52 3.07 -10.19 -7.03
N ILE A 53 2.98 -8.95 -7.53
CA ILE A 53 2.04 -8.57 -8.57
C ILE A 53 2.65 -8.90 -9.93
N SER A 54 1.92 -9.64 -10.76
CA SER A 54 2.35 -9.98 -12.12
C SER A 54 2.51 -8.72 -13.00
N LYS A 55 3.65 -8.61 -13.69
CA LYS A 55 3.97 -7.51 -14.62
C LYS A 55 2.98 -7.37 -15.77
N LYS A 56 2.22 -8.43 -16.06
CA LYS A 56 1.19 -8.45 -17.11
C LYS A 56 -0.08 -7.69 -16.69
N LEU A 57 -0.32 -7.52 -15.39
CA LEU A 57 -1.51 -6.86 -14.86
C LEU A 57 -1.44 -5.35 -15.08
N GLN A 58 -2.57 -4.73 -15.39
CA GLN A 58 -2.63 -3.30 -15.68
C GLN A 58 -2.31 -2.45 -14.44
N ILE A 59 -2.68 -2.92 -13.25
CA ILE A 59 -2.31 -2.29 -11.98
C ILE A 59 -0.79 -2.21 -11.79
N TYR A 60 -0.04 -3.22 -12.24
CA TYR A 60 1.42 -3.18 -12.20
C TYR A 60 1.92 -2.05 -13.10
N LYS A 61 1.43 -1.97 -14.34
CA LYS A 61 1.82 -0.94 -15.31
C LYS A 61 1.49 0.47 -14.83
N TYR A 62 0.36 0.63 -14.13
CA TYR A 62 -0.02 1.88 -13.49
C TYR A 62 1.05 2.35 -12.52
N PHE A 63 1.43 1.50 -11.57
CA PHE A 63 2.44 1.82 -10.57
C PHE A 63 3.85 1.97 -11.16
N GLU A 64 4.21 1.14 -12.14
CA GLU A 64 5.47 1.28 -12.88
C GLU A 64 5.57 2.65 -13.58
N LYS A 65 4.49 3.09 -14.24
CA LYS A 65 4.45 4.40 -14.90
C LYS A 65 4.48 5.57 -13.90
N MET A 66 3.76 5.45 -12.78
CA MET A 66 3.63 6.52 -11.79
C MET A 66 4.89 6.68 -10.92
N TYR A 67 5.53 5.58 -10.56
CA TYR A 67 6.61 5.57 -9.55
C TYR A 67 7.95 5.04 -10.09
N GLY A 68 8.02 4.55 -11.33
CA GLY A 68 9.26 4.03 -11.91
C GLY A 68 9.76 2.72 -11.27
N ILE A 69 8.86 1.95 -10.67
CA ILE A 69 9.19 0.76 -9.87
C ILE A 69 8.97 -0.54 -10.64
N SER A 70 9.82 -1.54 -10.36
CA SER A 70 9.88 -2.80 -11.10
C SER A 70 9.58 -4.06 -10.26
N ASN A 71 9.17 -3.87 -9.02
CA ASN A 71 8.84 -4.90 -8.05
C ASN A 71 7.69 -4.43 -7.16
N LEU A 72 6.55 -5.11 -7.28
CA LEU A 72 5.32 -4.76 -6.61
C LEU A 72 4.77 -5.96 -5.87
N PHE A 73 4.22 -5.70 -4.69
CA PHE A 73 3.67 -6.71 -3.81
C PHE A 73 2.29 -6.27 -3.33
N LEU A 74 1.39 -7.24 -3.21
CA LEU A 74 0.02 -7.09 -2.76
C LEU A 74 -0.15 -7.75 -1.39
N ILE A 75 -0.77 -7.04 -0.47
CA ILE A 75 -1.24 -7.58 0.80
C ILE A 75 -2.75 -7.70 0.74
N ASP A 76 -3.26 -8.90 0.93
CA ASP A 76 -4.68 -9.16 1.18
C ASP A 76 -4.96 -8.88 2.67
N ILE A 77 -5.30 -7.63 3.00
CA ILE A 77 -5.55 -7.21 4.39
C ILE A 77 -6.80 -7.89 4.93
N SER A 78 -7.82 -8.01 4.09
CA SER A 78 -9.09 -8.70 4.35
C SER A 78 -9.64 -9.28 3.05
N LYS A 79 -10.89 -9.81 3.05
CA LYS A 79 -11.53 -10.25 1.81
C LYS A 79 -11.62 -9.14 0.76
N GLU A 80 -11.84 -7.89 1.19
CA GLU A 80 -12.13 -6.77 0.30
C GLU A 80 -10.96 -5.77 0.19
N ALA A 81 -10.15 -5.64 1.24
CA ALA A 81 -9.13 -4.60 1.32
C ALA A 81 -7.75 -5.09 0.86
N ARG A 82 -7.02 -4.21 0.17
CA ARG A 82 -5.72 -4.50 -0.43
C ARG A 82 -4.72 -3.40 -0.11
N ALA A 83 -3.47 -3.75 0.16
CA ALA A 83 -2.36 -2.79 0.21
C ALA A 83 -1.33 -3.13 -0.87
N VAL A 84 -0.76 -2.11 -1.51
CA VAL A 84 0.32 -2.27 -2.48
C VAL A 84 1.59 -1.64 -1.93
N TYR A 85 2.70 -2.37 -2.01
CA TYR A 85 4.01 -1.86 -1.62
C TYR A 85 5.10 -2.31 -2.57
N THR A 86 6.25 -1.65 -2.48
CA THR A 86 7.49 -1.98 -3.20
C THR A 86 8.66 -2.07 -2.24
N ASN A 87 9.72 -2.77 -2.65
CA ASN A 87 10.96 -2.85 -1.89
C ASN A 87 12.06 -2.06 -2.61
N VAL A 88 12.76 -1.18 -1.91
CA VAL A 88 13.90 -0.42 -2.43
C VAL A 88 15.12 -0.72 -1.57
N SER A 89 16.27 -0.98 -2.18
CA SER A 89 17.52 -1.09 -1.42
C SER A 89 17.97 0.31 -1.05
N GLU A 90 18.14 0.58 0.24
CA GLU A 90 18.74 1.84 0.70
C GLU A 90 20.27 1.72 0.76
N ASN A 91 20.76 0.55 1.19
CA ASN A 91 22.17 0.16 1.15
C ASN A 91 22.30 -1.37 1.12
N GLU A 92 23.50 -1.90 1.35
CA GLU A 92 23.80 -3.34 1.35
C GLU A 92 22.99 -4.12 2.40
N PHE A 93 22.68 -3.49 3.53
CA PHE A 93 22.08 -4.12 4.70
C PHE A 93 20.61 -3.73 4.94
N GLN A 94 20.08 -2.72 4.23
CA GLN A 94 18.74 -2.18 4.47
C GLN A 94 17.84 -2.23 3.23
N ILE A 95 16.62 -2.73 3.43
CA ILE A 95 15.53 -2.72 2.46
C ILE A 95 14.39 -1.86 2.99
N LEU A 96 14.06 -0.81 2.27
CA LEU A 96 12.85 -0.03 2.49
C LEU A 96 11.65 -0.74 1.89
N GLN A 97 10.60 -0.94 2.69
CA GLN A 97 9.30 -1.43 2.23
C GLN A 97 8.33 -0.26 2.20
N ILE A 98 8.07 0.27 1.01
CA ILE A 98 7.33 1.51 0.83
C ILE A 98 5.89 1.18 0.42
N PHE A 99 4.92 1.46 1.29
CA PHE A 99 3.51 1.38 0.93
C PHE A 99 3.14 2.52 -0.01
N LEU A 100 2.53 2.17 -1.15
CA LEU A 100 2.14 3.12 -2.18
C LEU A 100 0.68 3.53 -2.01
N GLU A 101 -0.22 2.54 -1.95
CA GLU A 101 -1.66 2.76 -1.84
C GLU A 101 -2.33 1.66 -0.99
N VAL A 102 -3.44 2.03 -0.34
CA VAL A 102 -4.33 1.13 0.40
C VAL A 102 -5.76 1.31 -0.11
N TYR A 103 -6.42 0.21 -0.43
CA TYR A 103 -7.76 0.17 -1.00
C TYR A 103 -8.70 -0.53 -0.03
N GLU A 104 -9.84 0.10 0.25
CA GLU A 104 -10.86 -0.45 1.14
C GLU A 104 -11.70 -1.55 0.47
N SER A 105 -11.76 -1.57 -0.86
CA SER A 105 -12.54 -2.54 -1.61
C SER A 105 -11.84 -3.00 -2.88
N HIS A 106 -12.19 -4.21 -3.32
CA HIS A 106 -11.67 -4.80 -4.55
C HIS A 106 -11.99 -3.93 -5.77
N LYS A 107 -13.21 -3.36 -5.82
CA LYS A 107 -13.64 -2.46 -6.90
C LYS A 107 -12.76 -1.22 -7.03
N LYS A 108 -12.34 -0.60 -5.91
CA LYS A 108 -11.44 0.57 -5.96
C LYS A 108 -10.07 0.18 -6.54
N TYR A 109 -9.56 -0.99 -6.15
CA TYR A 109 -8.31 -1.54 -6.68
C TYR A 109 -8.39 -1.85 -8.19
N GLU A 110 -9.44 -2.56 -8.62
CA GLU A 110 -9.67 -2.87 -10.03
C GLU A 110 -9.83 -1.61 -10.89
N LYS A 111 -10.63 -0.65 -10.43
CA LYS A 111 -10.79 0.64 -11.11
C LYS A 111 -9.46 1.36 -11.30
N ARG A 112 -8.58 1.35 -10.28
CA ARG A 112 -7.25 1.96 -10.38
C ARG A 112 -6.39 1.25 -11.43
N GLY A 113 -6.47 -0.08 -11.48
CA GLY A 113 -5.83 -0.89 -12.51
C GLY A 113 -6.44 -0.73 -13.90
N GLY A 114 -7.40 0.17 -14.12
CA GLY A 114 -8.01 0.34 -15.44
C GLY A 114 -8.83 -0.87 -15.88
N TYR A 115 -9.25 -1.73 -14.93
CA TYR A 115 -10.22 -2.79 -15.19
C TYR A 115 -11.63 -2.16 -15.30
N ASN A 116 -11.85 -1.37 -16.34
CA ASN A 116 -13.19 -1.03 -16.79
C ASN A 116 -13.60 -2.12 -17.78
N LYS A 117 -14.14 -3.24 -17.29
CA LYS A 117 -14.84 -4.15 -18.18
C LYS A 117 -15.95 -4.92 -17.46
N TYR A 118 -17.16 -4.57 -17.89
CA TYR A 118 -18.48 -5.22 -17.77
C TYR A 118 -19.33 -4.82 -16.55
#